data_AF-A0A524GRH8-F1
#
_entry.id   AF-A0A524GRH8-F1
#
_cell.length_a   1.000
_cell.length_b   1.000
_cell.length_c   1.000
_cell.angle_alpha   90.00
_cell.angle_beta   90.00
_cell.angle_gamma   90.00
#
_symmetry.space_group_name_H-M   'P 1'
#
loop_
_entity.id
_entity.type
_entity.pdbx_description
1 polymer ?
#
loop_
_entity_poly.entity_id
_entity_poly.type
_entity_poly.pdbx_seq_one_letter_code
_entity_poly.pdbx_strand_id
1 'polypeptide(L)'
;MRRVFLMMAACCVLASPALAGGGVDLYLGYGDVVDGNYELGLGARFSLGGTHWMFDIAATGYQTVEGVTDIDGIDVDNIDVKYRAYDLGLRYLFYDGRKVRPYLGGGLSYAQVSAVNLRIDSGLGLYGMAGLRVGKPTGINFMAE
;
A
#
# COMPACT_ATOMS: atom_id res chain seq x y z
N MET A 1 2.03 -10.61 -29.63
CA MET A 1 0.70 -10.93 -29.04
C MET A 1 0.68 -10.89 -27.51
N ARG A 2 1.66 -11.48 -26.79
CA ARG A 2 1.71 -11.50 -25.31
C ARG A 2 1.62 -10.11 -24.64
N ARG A 3 2.19 -9.06 -25.25
CA ARG A 3 2.12 -7.66 -24.76
C ARG A 3 0.71 -7.05 -24.87
N VAL A 4 -0.06 -7.43 -25.89
CA VAL A 4 -1.43 -6.93 -26.13
C VAL A 4 -2.40 -7.53 -25.11
N PHE A 5 -2.28 -8.84 -24.83
CA PHE A 5 -3.04 -9.48 -23.76
C PHE A 5 -2.74 -8.90 -22.38
N LEU A 6 -1.47 -8.58 -22.10
CA LEU A 6 -1.06 -7.92 -20.86
C LEU A 6 -1.66 -6.51 -20.72
N MET A 7 -1.64 -5.71 -21.79
CA MET A 7 -2.29 -4.40 -21.80
C MET A 7 -3.80 -4.51 -21.60
N MET A 8 -4.45 -5.46 -22.28
CA MET A 8 -5.90 -5.64 -22.15
C MET A 8 -6.27 -6.09 -20.73
N ALA A 9 -5.51 -7.03 -20.16
CA ALA A 9 -5.66 -7.45 -18.77
C ALA A 9 -5.44 -6.28 -17.80
N ALA A 10 -4.42 -5.45 -18.02
CA ALA A 10 -4.17 -4.26 -17.21
C ALA A 10 -5.34 -3.27 -17.28
N CYS A 11 -5.90 -3.01 -18.47
CA CYS A 11 -7.07 -2.16 -18.64
C CYS A 11 -8.31 -2.74 -17.94
N CYS A 12 -8.53 -4.06 -18.01
CA CYS A 12 -9.63 -4.71 -17.29
C CYS A 12 -9.46 -4.59 -15.76
N VAL A 13 -8.24 -4.78 -15.24
CA VAL A 13 -7.95 -4.60 -13.80
C VAL A 13 -8.15 -3.16 -13.37
N LEU A 14 -7.80 -2.17 -14.21
CA LEU A 14 -8.00 -0.74 -13.92
C LEU A 14 -9.46 -0.29 -14.03
N ALA A 15 -10.24 -0.92 -14.91
CA ALA A 15 -11.66 -0.60 -15.11
C ALA A 15 -12.58 -1.28 -14.09
N SER A 16 -12.17 -2.41 -13.51
CA SER A 16 -12.95 -3.17 -12.53
C SER A 16 -13.32 -2.35 -11.27
N PRO A 17 -12.39 -1.57 -10.68
CA PRO A 17 -12.71 -0.65 -9.57
C PRO A 17 -13.80 0.37 -9.93
N ALA A 18 -13.73 0.98 -11.12
CA ALA A 18 -14.68 2.02 -11.53
C ALA A 18 -16.11 1.49 -11.67
N LEU A 19 -16.29 0.24 -12.09
CA LEU A 19 -17.60 -0.43 -12.19
C LEU A 19 -18.14 -0.88 -10.83
N ALA A 20 -17.27 -1.22 -9.89
CA ALA A 20 -17.66 -1.71 -8.56
C ALA A 20 -17.91 -0.60 -7.52
N GLY A 21 -17.77 0.68 -7.87
CA GLY A 21 -17.77 1.80 -6.90
C GLY A 21 -16.45 1.97 -6.14
N GLY A 22 -15.43 1.23 -6.57
CA GLY A 22 -14.06 1.24 -6.10
C GLY A 22 -13.20 2.36 -6.67
N GLY A 23 -11.90 2.24 -6.50
CA GLY A 23 -10.93 3.24 -6.95
C GLY A 23 -9.50 2.74 -6.94
N VAL A 24 -8.61 3.51 -7.57
CA VAL A 24 -7.16 3.37 -7.42
C VAL A 24 -6.68 4.60 -6.67
N ASP A 25 -6.04 4.38 -5.53
CA ASP A 25 -5.57 5.42 -4.63
C ASP A 25 -4.03 5.36 -4.60
N LEU A 26 -3.37 6.53 -4.66
CA LEU A 26 -1.95 6.66 -4.34
C LEU A 26 -1.85 7.33 -2.99
N TYR A 27 -1.03 6.76 -2.11
CA TYR A 27 -0.89 7.25 -0.74
C TYR A 27 0.58 7.32 -0.33
N LEU A 28 0.83 8.18 0.66
CA LEU A 28 2.10 8.33 1.34
C LEU A 28 1.94 7.77 2.75
N GLY A 29 2.88 6.94 3.19
CA GLY A 29 2.99 6.48 4.56
C GLY A 29 4.24 7.06 5.21
N TYR A 30 4.18 7.33 6.51
CA TYR A 30 5.36 7.62 7.31
C TYR A 30 5.26 6.78 8.58
N GLY A 31 6.30 6.00 8.87
CA GLY A 31 6.28 5.11 10.02
C GLY A 31 7.63 4.44 10.23
N ASP A 32 7.77 3.80 11.38
CA ASP A 32 8.90 2.96 11.72
C ASP A 32 8.84 1.65 10.91
N VAL A 33 9.86 1.39 10.08
CA VAL A 33 9.88 0.26 9.14
C VAL A 33 10.84 -0.84 9.60
N VAL A 34 12.01 -0.46 10.14
CA VAL A 34 13.03 -1.39 10.65
C VAL A 34 13.73 -0.77 11.86
N ASP A 35 13.58 -1.38 13.04
CA ASP A 35 14.31 -1.09 14.28
C ASP A 35 14.45 0.41 14.63
N GLY A 36 13.37 1.19 14.55
CA GLY A 36 13.36 2.60 14.93
C GLY A 36 13.70 3.57 13.80
N ASN A 37 13.91 3.07 12.57
CA ASN A 37 14.11 3.91 11.40
C ASN A 37 12.76 4.30 10.79
N TYR A 38 12.43 5.58 10.92
CA TYR A 38 11.25 6.17 10.30
C TYR A 38 11.51 6.45 8.82
N GLU A 39 10.70 5.87 7.94
CA GLU A 39 10.82 6.06 6.50
C GLU A 39 9.52 6.56 5.87
N LEU A 40 9.68 7.28 4.76
CA LEU A 40 8.58 7.64 3.88
C LEU A 40 8.33 6.50 2.89
N GLY A 41 7.12 5.94 2.96
CA GLY A 41 6.60 4.94 2.03
C GLY A 41 5.72 5.57 0.96
N LEU A 42 5.86 5.09 -0.27
CA LEU A 42 4.94 5.38 -1.37
C LEU A 42 4.12 4.13 -1.65
N GLY A 43 2.81 4.25 -1.57
CA GLY A 43 1.86 3.16 -1.71
C GLY A 43 0.86 3.40 -2.84
N ALA A 44 0.43 2.29 -3.45
CA ALA A 44 -0.73 2.26 -4.32
C ALA A 44 -1.75 1.26 -3.76
N ARG A 45 -3.03 1.63 -3.80
CA ARG A 45 -4.14 0.80 -3.34
C ARG A 45 -5.17 0.64 -4.44
N PHE A 46 -5.59 -0.59 -4.65
CA PHE A 46 -6.72 -0.97 -5.48
C PHE A 46 -7.87 -1.35 -4.57
N SER A 47 -8.95 -0.59 -4.69
CA SER A 47 -10.12 -0.70 -3.83
C SER A 47 -11.29 -1.19 -4.66
N LEU A 48 -11.93 -2.27 -4.23
CA LEU A 48 -13.10 -2.89 -4.86
C LEU A 48 -14.23 -2.94 -3.84
N GLY A 49 -15.38 -2.36 -4.14
CA GLY A 49 -16.52 -2.46 -3.24
C GLY A 49 -17.44 -1.27 -3.33
N GLY A 50 -18.64 -1.48 -2.79
CA GLY A 50 -19.76 -0.59 -2.96
C GLY A 50 -19.86 0.48 -1.88
N THR A 51 -21.11 0.78 -1.55
CA THR A 51 -21.52 1.91 -0.73
C THR A 51 -20.85 1.95 0.65
N HIS A 52 -20.85 0.84 1.38
CA HIS A 52 -20.41 0.80 2.78
C HIS A 52 -19.17 -0.05 3.00
N TRP A 53 -18.92 -1.05 2.18
CA TRP A 53 -17.80 -1.98 2.35
C TRP A 53 -16.88 -1.88 1.15
N MET A 54 -15.58 -1.73 1.41
CA MET A 54 -14.53 -1.77 0.40
C MET A 54 -13.49 -2.81 0.79
N PHE A 55 -13.15 -3.65 -0.17
CA PHE A 55 -12.03 -4.57 -0.13
C PHE A 55 -10.82 -3.88 -0.78
N ASP A 56 -9.68 -3.91 -0.11
CA ASP A 56 -8.49 -3.19 -0.51
C ASP A 56 -7.32 -4.16 -0.73
N ILE A 57 -6.63 -3.98 -1.85
CA ILE A 57 -5.33 -4.58 -2.12
C ILE A 57 -4.33 -3.43 -2.24
N ALA A 58 -3.37 -3.36 -1.35
CA ALA A 58 -2.36 -2.31 -1.38
C ALA A 58 -0.94 -2.87 -1.50
N ALA A 59 -0.07 -2.08 -2.11
CA ALA A 59 1.35 -2.34 -2.15
C ALA A 59 2.09 -1.06 -1.79
N THR A 60 3.02 -1.15 -0.84
CA THR A 60 3.81 -0.01 -0.35
C THR A 60 5.28 -0.33 -0.49
N GLY A 61 6.01 0.57 -1.14
CA GLY A 61 7.46 0.52 -1.20
C GLY A 61 8.04 1.62 -0.32
N TYR A 62 9.02 1.27 0.51
CA TYR A 62 9.79 2.23 1.28
C TYR A 62 11.18 2.35 0.64
N GLN A 63 11.66 3.59 0.53
CA GLN A 63 13.02 3.85 0.09
C GLN A 63 13.92 3.76 1.31
N THR A 64 14.63 2.64 1.48
CA THR A 64 15.67 2.56 2.49
C THR A 64 16.86 3.39 2.03
N VAL A 65 17.25 4.36 2.85
CA VAL A 65 18.41 5.22 2.62
C VAL A 65 19.44 4.90 3.68
N GLU A 66 20.56 4.33 3.22
CA GLU A 66 21.89 4.22 3.85
C GLU A 66 21.93 4.24 5.38
N GLY A 67 21.98 3.05 6.00
CA GLY A 67 22.45 2.88 7.38
C GLY A 67 23.92 2.47 7.39
N VAL A 68 24.85 3.43 7.41
CA VAL A 68 26.26 3.12 7.73
C VAL A 68 26.28 2.68 9.19
N THR A 69 26.45 1.38 9.43
CA THR A 69 26.86 0.87 10.73
C THR A 69 28.12 0.04 10.51
N ASP A 70 29.25 0.66 10.84
CA ASP A 70 30.57 0.07 10.91
C ASP A 70 30.50 -1.14 11.87
N ILE A 71 30.51 -2.36 11.32
CA ILE A 71 30.66 -3.60 12.08
C ILE A 71 32.01 -4.19 11.71
N ASP A 72 32.97 -4.00 12.61
CA ASP A 72 34.19 -4.81 12.75
C ASP A 72 35.01 -4.96 11.46
N GLY A 73 35.39 -3.84 10.85
CA GLY A 73 36.47 -3.78 9.85
C GLY A 73 36.13 -4.31 8.46
N ILE A 74 34.84 -4.43 8.12
CA ILE A 74 34.38 -4.68 6.75
C ILE A 74 33.61 -3.45 6.27
N ASP A 75 34.26 -2.60 5.49
CA ASP A 75 33.60 -1.57 4.67
C ASP A 75 32.67 -2.28 3.69
N VAL A 76 31.38 -2.36 4.01
CA VAL A 76 30.34 -2.75 3.06
C VAL A 76 29.61 -1.47 2.63
N ASP A 77 30.20 -0.79 1.65
CA ASP A 77 29.53 0.28 0.92
C ASP A 77 28.17 -0.24 0.38
N ASN A 78 27.09 0.47 0.70
CA ASN A 78 25.77 0.36 0.09
C ASN A 78 25.09 -1.02 0.11
N ILE A 79 24.57 -1.42 1.27
CA ILE A 79 23.49 -2.40 1.32
C ILE A 79 22.17 -1.67 1.04
N ASP A 80 21.77 -1.64 -0.23
CA ASP A 80 20.42 -1.27 -0.64
C ASP A 80 19.42 -2.27 -0.05
N VAL A 81 18.83 -1.94 1.10
CA VAL A 81 17.68 -2.66 1.64
C VAL A 81 16.43 -2.13 0.93
N LYS A 82 15.51 -3.01 0.57
CA LYS A 82 14.22 -2.65 -0.02
C LYS A 82 13.14 -3.32 0.77
N TYR A 83 12.32 -2.51 1.42
CA TYR A 83 11.13 -2.98 2.12
C TYR A 83 9.91 -2.82 1.23
N ARG A 84 9.15 -3.90 1.08
CA ARG A 84 7.86 -3.90 0.38
C ARG A 84 6.80 -4.53 1.25
N ALA A 85 5.71 -3.81 1.48
CA ALA A 85 4.52 -4.32 2.15
C ALA A 85 3.43 -4.59 1.10
N TYR A 86 2.72 -5.70 1.26
CA TYR A 86 1.54 -6.06 0.49
C TYR A 86 0.38 -6.26 1.46
N ASP A 87 -0.66 -5.44 1.34
CA ASP A 87 -1.76 -5.41 2.29
C ASP A 87 -3.04 -5.90 1.63
N LEU A 88 -3.78 -6.75 2.35
CA LEU A 88 -5.13 -7.17 2.01
C LEU A 88 -6.06 -6.72 3.13
N GLY A 89 -6.97 -5.80 2.82
CA GLY A 89 -7.80 -5.11 3.79
C GLY A 89 -9.29 -5.16 3.48
N LEU A 90 -10.08 -4.97 4.54
CA LEU A 90 -11.50 -4.65 4.45
C LEU A 90 -11.76 -3.39 5.29
N ARG A 91 -12.48 -2.43 4.72
CA ARG A 91 -12.90 -1.22 5.42
C ARG A 91 -14.38 -0.93 5.26
N TYR A 92 -14.92 -0.30 6.30
CA TYR A 92 -16.29 0.18 6.38
C TYR A 92 -16.33 1.71 6.26
N LEU A 93 -17.11 2.23 5.34
CA LEU A 93 -17.29 3.66 5.10
C LEU A 93 -18.61 4.13 5.73
N PHE A 94 -18.48 5.06 6.66
CA PHE A 94 -19.61 5.71 7.31
C PHE A 94 -20.27 6.74 6.37
N TYR A 95 -21.53 7.08 6.69
CA TYR A 95 -22.31 8.15 6.08
C TYR A 95 -22.32 8.13 4.54
N ASP A 96 -23.08 7.21 3.97
CA ASP A 96 -23.26 7.11 2.52
C ASP A 96 -23.76 8.43 1.88
N GLY A 97 -23.35 8.66 0.63
CA GLY A 97 -23.74 9.80 -0.18
C GLY A 97 -23.13 11.14 0.25
N ARG A 98 -22.37 11.17 1.35
CA ARG A 98 -21.68 12.38 1.80
C ARG A 98 -20.35 12.56 1.09
N LYS A 99 -19.94 13.82 0.92
CA LYS A 99 -18.63 14.19 0.33
C LYS A 99 -17.46 13.83 1.24
N VAL A 100 -17.68 13.80 2.55
CA VAL A 100 -16.69 13.44 3.56
C VAL A 100 -17.23 12.21 4.27
N ARG A 101 -16.47 11.12 4.19
CA ARG A 101 -16.88 9.80 4.66
C ARG A 101 -15.76 9.24 5.52
N PRO A 102 -15.90 9.25 6.86
CA PRO A 102 -15.01 8.51 7.72
C PRO A 102 -15.04 7.03 7.38
N TYR A 103 -13.94 6.34 7.65
CA TYR A 103 -13.88 4.89 7.54
C TYR A 103 -13.02 4.28 8.62
N LEU A 104 -13.29 3.00 8.87
CA LEU A 104 -12.51 2.15 9.75
C LEU A 104 -12.36 0.78 9.11
N GLY A 105 -11.19 0.18 9.22
CA GLY A 105 -10.89 -1.09 8.62
C GLY A 105 -9.68 -1.77 9.23
N GLY A 106 -9.31 -2.88 8.63
CA GLY A 106 -8.11 -3.62 8.98
C GLY A 106 -7.91 -4.80 8.04
N GLY A 107 -6.83 -5.51 8.26
CA GLY A 107 -6.46 -6.60 7.36
C GLY A 107 -5.16 -7.28 7.71
N LEU A 108 -4.66 -8.01 6.72
CA LEU A 108 -3.39 -8.72 6.76
C LEU A 108 -2.36 -7.93 5.96
N SER A 109 -1.16 -7.80 6.52
CA SER A 109 0.01 -7.25 5.83
C SER A 109 1.03 -8.35 5.65
N TYR A 110 1.60 -8.45 4.45
CA TYR A 110 2.75 -9.27 4.15
C TYR A 110 3.94 -8.37 3.82
N ALA A 111 4.92 -8.35 4.70
CA ALA A 111 6.13 -7.57 4.54
C ALA A 111 7.26 -8.45 3.99
N GLN A 112 7.92 -7.96 2.94
CA GLN A 112 9.10 -8.57 2.39
C GLN A 112 10.27 -7.59 2.50
N VAL A 113 11.33 -8.01 3.20
CA VAL A 113 12.60 -7.31 3.26
C VAL A 113 13.57 -7.98 2.29
N SER A 114 14.21 -7.20 1.44
CA SER A 114 15.24 -7.69 0.51
C SER A 114 16.45 -6.78 0.56
N ALA A 115 17.62 -7.34 0.86
CA ALA A 115 18.90 -6.64 0.70
C ALA A 115 19.58 -7.12 -0.59
N VAL A 116 20.40 -6.29 -1.21
CA VAL A 116 21.22 -6.70 -2.35
C VAL A 116 22.05 -7.91 -1.95
N ASN A 117 21.71 -9.07 -2.53
CA ASN A 117 22.30 -10.41 -2.35
C ASN A 117 21.78 -11.31 -1.22
N LEU A 118 20.83 -10.89 -0.37
CA LEU A 118 20.17 -11.81 0.58
C LEU A 118 18.70 -11.43 0.84
N ARG A 119 17.81 -12.43 0.73
CA ARG A 119 16.43 -12.32 1.22
C ARG A 119 16.46 -12.63 2.71
N ILE A 120 16.30 -11.59 3.52
CA ILE A 120 16.56 -11.64 4.96
C ILE A 120 15.41 -12.30 5.70
N ASP A 121 14.18 -11.82 5.52
CA ASP A 121 13.00 -12.47 6.09
C ASP A 121 11.70 -11.89 5.51
N SER A 122 10.61 -12.63 5.67
CA SER A 122 9.26 -12.13 5.36
C SER A 122 8.31 -12.37 6.51
N GLY A 123 7.52 -11.35 6.86
CA GLY A 123 6.58 -11.39 7.97
C GLY A 123 5.14 -11.28 7.51
N LEU A 124 4.24 -11.99 8.20
CA LEU A 124 2.80 -11.77 8.15
C LEU A 124 2.37 -11.02 9.41
N GLY A 125 1.61 -9.96 9.23
CA GLY A 125 1.10 -9.12 10.32
C GLY A 125 -0.38 -8.79 10.15
N LEU A 126 -0.96 -8.24 11.21
CA LEU A 126 -2.27 -7.62 11.19
C LEU A 126 -2.10 -6.11 11.23
N TYR A 127 -3.00 -5.39 10.57
CA TYR A 127 -3.02 -3.94 10.64
C TYR A 127 -4.44 -3.41 10.77
N GLY A 128 -4.57 -2.24 11.39
CA GLY A 128 -5.80 -1.47 11.46
C GLY A 128 -5.64 -0.18 10.67
N MET A 129 -6.74 0.33 10.13
CA MET A 129 -6.79 1.63 9.45
C MET A 129 -8.02 2.40 9.91
N ALA A 130 -7.87 3.71 10.03
CA ALA A 130 -8.97 4.64 10.22
C ALA A 130 -8.65 5.90 9.43
N GLY A 131 -9.65 6.55 8.85
CA GLY A 131 -9.37 7.68 7.98
C GLY A 131 -10.60 8.41 7.50
N LEU A 132 -10.37 9.35 6.59
CA LEU A 132 -11.41 10.15 5.93
C LEU A 132 -11.26 10.01 4.41
N ARG A 133 -12.35 9.64 3.74
CA ARG A 133 -12.48 9.74 2.28
C ARG A 133 -13.18 11.04 1.94
N VAL A 134 -12.53 11.88 1.15
CA VAL A 134 -13.06 13.14 0.64
C VAL A 134 -13.21 13.04 -0.87
N GLY A 135 -14.44 13.12 -1.36
CA GLY A 135 -14.72 13.05 -2.79
C GLY A 135 -16.14 12.59 -3.10
N LYS A 136 -16.40 12.41 -4.40
CA LYS A 136 -17.66 11.85 -4.88
C LYS A 136 -17.52 10.32 -5.01
N PRO A 137 -18.63 9.56 -4.92
CA PRO A 137 -18.62 8.12 -5.16
C PRO A 137 -17.94 7.72 -6.47
N THR A 138 -18.01 8.58 -7.49
CA THR A 138 -17.32 8.44 -8.77
C THR A 138 -16.32 9.59 -9.00
N GLY A 139 -15.12 9.25 -9.48
CA GLY A 139 -14.05 10.22 -9.79
C GLY A 139 -12.87 10.17 -8.83
N ILE A 140 -12.04 11.22 -8.87
CA ILE A 140 -10.86 11.36 -8.00
C ILE A 140 -11.34 11.51 -6.56
N ASN A 141 -10.83 10.63 -5.69
CA ASN A 141 -11.07 10.67 -4.26
C ASN A 141 -9.73 10.88 -3.54
N PHE A 142 -9.78 11.62 -2.44
CA PHE A 142 -8.64 11.79 -1.55
C PHE A 142 -8.90 11.02 -0.27
N MET A 143 -7.88 10.33 0.21
CA MET A 143 -7.93 9.57 1.45
C MET A 143 -6.80 10.03 2.34
N ALA A 144 -7.14 10.23 3.61
CA ALA A 144 -6.19 10.52 4.67
C ALA A 144 -6.37 9.46 5.76
N GLU A 145 -5.26 8.86 6.17
CA GLU A 145 -5.13 7.76 7.14
C GLU A 145 -4.13 8.14 8.23
#